data_AF-A0A077UGD5-F1
#
_entry.id   AF-A0A077UGD5-F1
#
_cell.length_a   1.000
_cell.length_b   1.000
_cell.length_c   1.000
_cell.angle_alpha   90.00
_cell.angle_beta   90.00
_cell.angle_gamma   90.00
#
_symmetry.space_group_name_H-M   'P 1'
#
loop_
_entity.id
_entity.type
_entity.pdbx_description
1 polymer ?
#
loop_
_entity_poly.entity_id
_entity_poly.type
_entity_poly.pdbx_seq_one_letter_code
_entity_poly.pdbx_strand_id
1 'polypeptide(L)' 'MSLESQLAELKHDYIRLQGDLEKQESLNLDTSALVRQLKEIENEIREVRAKMDN' A
#
# COMPACT_ATOMS: atom_id res chain seq x y z
N MET A 1 -10.00 6.10 -16.16
CA MET A 1 -9.42 4.99 -15.36
C MET A 1 -10.48 4.58 -14.36
N SER A 2 -10.79 3.28 -14.26
CA SER A 2 -11.82 2.78 -13.35
C SER A 2 -11.27 2.69 -11.92
N LEU A 3 -12.13 2.80 -10.90
CA LEU A 3 -11.76 2.60 -9.49
C LEU A 3 -11.13 1.22 -9.26
N GLU A 4 -11.54 0.21 -10.03
CA GLU A 4 -10.93 -1.12 -10.07
C GLU A 4 -9.45 -1.10 -10.47
N SER A 5 -9.08 -0.27 -11.45
CA SER A 5 -7.69 -0.11 -11.88
C SER A 5 -6.86 0.59 -10.82
N GLN A 6 -7.41 1.63 -10.17
CA GLN A 6 -6.74 2.27 -9.02
C GLN A 6 -6.55 1.30 -7.86
N LEU A 7 -7.55 0.48 -7.56
CA LEU A 7 -7.44 -0.53 -6.51
C LEU A 7 -6.37 -1.57 -6.84
N ALA A 8 -6.25 -1.97 -8.11
CA ALA A 8 -5.23 -2.89 -8.56
C ALA A 8 -3.82 -2.28 -8.46
N GLU A 9 -3.65 -1.01 -8.85
CA GLU A 9 -2.40 -0.25 -8.69
C GLU A 9 -2.00 -0.15 -7.21
N LEU A 10 -2.92 0.31 -6.34
CA LEU A 10 -2.65 0.45 -4.91
C LEU A 10 -2.26 -0.88 -4.25
N LYS A 11 -2.92 -1.98 -4.62
CA LYS A 11 -2.52 -3.32 -4.15
C LYS A 11 -1.14 -3.73 -4.65
N HIS A 12 -0.81 -3.40 -5.89
CA HIS A 12 0.48 -3.72 -6.48
C HIS A 12 1.60 -2.92 -5.80
N ASP A 13 1.37 -1.63 -5.53
CA ASP A 13 2.27 -0.78 -4.75
C ASP A 13 2.41 -1.27 -3.30
N TYR A 14 1.32 -1.71 -2.67
CA TYR A 14 1.35 -2.29 -1.33
C TYR A 14 2.27 -3.52 -1.25
N ILE A 15 2.10 -4.48 -2.17
CA ILE A 15 2.93 -5.71 -2.22
C ILE A 15 4.40 -5.37 -2.45
N ARG A 16 4.68 -4.37 -3.31
CA ARG A 16 6.03 -3.92 -3.57
C ARG A 16 6.66 -3.28 -2.33
N LEU A 17 5.97 -2.34 -1.68
CA LEU A 17 6.45 -1.69 -0.47
C LEU A 17 6.68 -2.69 0.67
N GLN A 18 5.86 -3.74 0.76
CA GLN A 18 6.04 -4.80 1.73
C GLN A 18 7.35 -5.58 1.49
N GLY A 19 7.69 -5.87 0.23
CA GLY A 19 8.98 -6.47 -0.10
C GLY A 19 10.18 -5.55 0.18
N ASP A 20 10.03 -4.25 -0.04
CA ASP A 20 11.04 -3.25 0.33
C ASP A 20 11.16 -3.10 1.87
N LEU A 21 10.06 -3.23 2.60
CA LEU A 21 10.02 -3.26 4.07
C LEU A 21 10.83 -4.44 4.60
N GLU A 22 10.55 -5.66 4.11
CA GLU A 22 11.27 -6.87 4.52
C GLU A 22 12.79 -6.76 4.23
N LYS A 23 13.16 -6.13 3.12
CA LYS A 23 14.57 -5.82 2.82
C LYS A 23 15.15 -4.80 3.80
N GLN A 24 14.46 -3.72 4.09
CA GLN A 24 14.95 -2.72 5.04
C GLN A 24 15.05 -3.27 6.47
N GLU A 25 14.10 -4.08 6.91
CA GLU A 25 14.17 -4.80 8.18
C GLU A 25 15.38 -5.73 8.20
N SER A 26 15.65 -6.45 7.10
CA SER A 26 16.83 -7.31 6.96
C SER A 26 18.15 -6.52 7.00
N LEU A 27 18.14 -5.26 6.54
CA LEU A 27 19.28 -4.35 6.59
C LEU A 27 19.35 -3.57 7.91
N ASN A 28 18.44 -3.86 8.86
CA ASN A 28 18.34 -3.18 10.16
C ASN A 28 18.18 -1.65 10.02
N LEU A 29 17.55 -1.21 8.92
CA LEU A 29 17.25 0.18 8.59
C LEU A 29 15.92 0.60 9.20
N ASP A 30 15.71 1.91 9.36
CA ASP A 30 14.42 2.42 9.82
C ASP A 30 13.32 2.08 8.81
N THR A 31 12.34 1.31 9.26
CA THR A 31 11.16 0.92 8.47
C THR A 31 9.92 1.73 8.83
N SER A 32 10.03 2.63 9.81
CA SER A 32 8.91 3.46 10.29
C SER A 32 8.26 4.25 9.16
N ALA A 33 9.06 4.77 8.23
CA ALA A 33 8.56 5.46 7.04
C ALA A 33 7.76 4.53 6.11
N LEU A 34 8.28 3.33 5.82
CA LEU A 34 7.60 2.37 4.94
C LEU A 34 6.32 1.81 5.56
N VAL A 35 6.33 1.54 6.87
CA VAL A 35 5.12 1.12 7.61
C VAL A 35 4.04 2.19 7.52
N ARG A 36 4.42 3.46 7.63
CA ARG A 36 3.48 4.59 7.50
C ARG A 36 2.88 4.64 6.09
N GLN A 37 3.71 4.48 5.05
CA GLN A 37 3.25 4.44 3.66
C GLN A 37 2.33 3.24 3.38
N LEU A 38 2.66 2.04 3.88
CA LEU A 38 1.80 0.87 3.79
C LEU A 38 0.41 1.12 4.39
N LYS A 39 0.35 1.79 5.55
CA LYS A 39 -0.92 2.19 6.17
C LYS A 39 -1.71 3.21 5.35
N GLU A 40 -1.03 4.15 4.70
CA GLU A 40 -1.68 5.12 3.82
C GLU A 40 -2.29 4.43 2.60
N ILE A 41 -1.53 3.54 1.95
CA ILE A 41 -2.02 2.74 0.82
C ILE A 41 -3.22 1.88 1.24
N GLU A 42 -3.19 1.28 2.43
CA GLU A 42 -4.31 0.48 2.94
C GLU A 42 -5.57 1.32 3.20
N ASN A 43 -5.42 2.56 3.69
CA ASN A 43 -6.51 3.51 3.80
C ASN A 43 -7.07 3.92 2.44
N GLU A 44 -6.22 4.22 1.45
CA GLU A 44 -6.66 4.54 0.10
C GLU A 44 -7.42 3.36 -0.54
N ILE A 45 -6.94 2.13 -0.38
CA ILE A 45 -7.64 0.91 -0.84
C ILE A 45 -9.04 0.82 -0.23
N ARG A 46 -9.17 1.12 1.08
CA ARG A 46 -10.47 1.14 1.77
C ARG A 46 -11.37 2.23 1.24
N GLU A 47 -10.87 3.44 1.04
CA GLU A 47 -11.64 4.56 0.49
C GLU A 47 -12.11 4.27 -0.94
N VAL A 48 -11.22 3.77 -1.79
CA VAL A 48 -11.54 3.38 -3.17
C VAL A 48 -12.59 2.28 -3.18
N ARG A 49 -12.46 1.26 -2.32
CA ARG A 49 -13.48 0.22 -2.16
C ARG A 49 -14.81 0.79 -1.68
N ALA A 50 -14.80 1.68 -0.69
CA ALA A 50 -16.02 2.30 -0.18
C ALA A 50 -16.73 3.15 -1.24
N LYS A 51 -15.97 3.81 -2.13
CA LYS A 51 -16.48 4.55 -3.29
C LYS A 51 -17.00 3.64 -4.41
N MET A 52 -16.59 2.37 -4.45
CA MET A 52 -17.10 1.39 -5.41
C MET A 52 -18.37 0.69 -4.93
N ASP A 53 -18.55 0.60 -3.61
CA ASP A 53 -19.72 -0.04 -2.97
C ASP A 53 -20.94 0.90 -2.89
N ASN A 54 -20.74 2.20 -3.13
CA ASN A 54 -21.76 3.26 -3.07
C ASN A 54 -22.07 3.80 -4.47
#